data_AF-A0A8T4RDM8-F1
#
_entry.id   AF-A0A8T4RDM8-F1
#
_cell.length_a   1.000
_cell.length_b   1.000
_cell.length_c   1.000
_cell.angle_alpha   90.00
_cell.angle_beta   90.00
_cell.angle_gamma   90.00
#
_symmetry.space_group_name_H-M   'P 1'
#
loop_
_entity.id
_entity.type
_entity.pdbx_description
1 polymer ?
#
loop_
_entity_poly.entity_id
_entity_poly.type
_entity_poly.pdbx_seq_one_letter_code
_entity_poly.pdbx_strand_id
1 'polypeptide(L)'
;MYWLLFALLEPILHGLANVIDNHFTNNLFKRTTTLVFFASFTNLLFLPIILILDFPTLITISQTPFFIILGLTGIGYLYPYYKALQNDDTSVVVSLFSLGKVFVPLLAFLLVGEILNTTQYLGFFEMFSGFFDIRLNFY
;
A
#
# COMPACT_ATOMS: atom_id res chain seq x y z
N MET A 1 -2.29 -23.27 0.47
CA MET A 1 -0.93 -23.30 -0.10
C MET A 1 -0.70 -22.20 -1.14
N TYR A 2 -1.68 -21.83 -1.97
CA TYR A 2 -1.54 -20.70 -2.93
C TYR A 2 -1.27 -19.33 -2.29
N TRP A 3 -1.72 -19.10 -1.06
CA TRP A 3 -1.51 -17.82 -0.36
C TRP A 3 -0.02 -17.48 -0.16
N LEU A 4 0.85 -18.49 0.04
CA LEU A 4 2.30 -18.29 0.18
C LEU A 4 2.92 -17.79 -1.14
N LEU A 5 2.43 -18.28 -2.27
CA LEU A 5 2.88 -17.83 -3.59
C LEU A 5 2.48 -16.36 -3.83
N PHE A 6 1.26 -15.98 -3.45
CA PHE A 6 0.83 -14.58 -3.53
C PHE A 6 1.60 -13.68 -2.56
N ALA A 7 1.91 -14.16 -1.36
CA ALA A 7 2.70 -13.43 -0.37
C ALA A 7 4.15 -13.20 -0.83
N LEU A 8 4.75 -14.12 -1.59
CA LEU A 8 6.09 -13.95 -2.17
C LEU A 8 6.08 -13.12 -3.46
N LEU A 9 4.97 -13.15 -4.20
CA LEU A 9 4.82 -12.36 -5.42
C LEU A 9 4.55 -10.88 -5.12
N GLU A 10 3.85 -10.57 -4.04
CA GLU A 10 3.51 -9.19 -3.65
C GLU A 10 4.73 -8.26 -3.58
N PRO A 11 5.85 -8.60 -2.89
CA PRO A 11 7.01 -7.71 -2.81
C PRO A 11 7.66 -7.45 -4.17
N ILE A 12 7.65 -8.44 -5.06
CA ILE A 12 8.20 -8.32 -6.42
C ILE A 12 7.35 -7.33 -7.23
N LEU A 13 6.04 -7.53 -7.24
CA LEU A 13 5.12 -6.64 -7.96
C LEU A 13 5.11 -5.23 -7.36
N HIS A 14 5.17 -5.10 -6.04
CA HIS A 14 5.24 -3.82 -5.35
C HIS A 14 6.56 -3.10 -5.67
N GLY A 15 7.69 -3.80 -5.71
CA GLY A 15 8.96 -3.23 -6.12
C GLY A 15 8.93 -2.68 -7.55
N LEU A 16 8.36 -3.45 -8.49
CA LEU A 16 8.15 -2.99 -9.87
C LEU A 16 7.22 -1.78 -9.96
N ALA A 17 6.13 -1.78 -9.19
CA ALA A 17 5.21 -0.65 -9.11
C ALA A 17 5.93 0.64 -8.64
N ASN A 18 6.79 0.55 -7.62
CA ASN A 18 7.55 1.70 -7.13
C ASN A 18 8.51 2.28 -8.20
N VAL A 19 9.13 1.42 -9.02
CA VAL A 19 10.00 1.86 -10.13
C VAL A 19 9.18 2.58 -11.20
N ILE A 20 8.00 2.05 -11.54
CA ILE A 20 7.09 2.67 -12.51
C ILE A 20 6.57 4.00 -11.97
N ASP A 21 6.14 4.04 -10.70
CA ASP A 21 5.69 5.24 -10.01
C ASP A 21 6.76 6.32 -10.04
N ASN A 22 8.01 5.97 -9.73
CA ASN A 22 9.14 6.89 -9.82
C ASN A 22 9.33 7.41 -11.25
N HIS A 23 9.31 6.52 -12.24
CA HIS A 23 9.45 6.92 -13.63
C HIS A 23 8.36 7.91 -14.06
N PHE A 24 7.10 7.62 -13.72
CA PHE A 24 5.96 8.49 -14.03
C PHE A 24 6.05 9.82 -13.28
N THR A 25 6.43 9.77 -12.02
CA THR A 25 6.48 10.93 -11.12
C THR A 25 7.57 11.91 -11.49
N ASN A 26 8.77 11.40 -11.81
CA ASN A 26 9.95 12.22 -12.03
C ASN A 26 10.26 12.50 -13.51
N ASN A 27 9.74 11.70 -14.45
CA ASN A 27 10.06 11.86 -15.88
C ASN A 27 8.86 12.22 -16.77
N LEU A 28 7.63 11.82 -16.42
CA LEU A 28 6.46 12.02 -17.31
C LEU A 28 5.52 13.13 -16.84
N PHE A 29 5.13 13.13 -15.58
CA PHE A 29 4.07 14.00 -15.09
C PHE A 29 4.59 15.11 -14.17
N LYS A 30 4.39 16.36 -14.59
CA LYS A 30 4.80 17.54 -13.79
C LYS A 30 3.83 17.87 -12.66
N ARG A 31 2.56 17.48 -12.77
CA ARG A 31 1.52 17.80 -11.78
C ARG A 31 1.12 16.54 -11.00
N THR A 32 1.29 16.58 -9.68
CA THR A 32 0.91 15.49 -8.76
C THR A 32 -0.57 15.12 -8.88
N THR A 33 -1.46 16.09 -9.09
CA THR A 33 -2.91 15.82 -9.24
C THR A 33 -3.23 14.99 -10.49
N THR A 34 -2.49 15.21 -11.58
CA THR A 34 -2.63 14.42 -12.80
C THR A 34 -2.17 12.97 -12.57
N LEU A 35 -1.07 12.76 -11.84
CA LEU A 35 -0.62 11.43 -11.41
C LEU A 35 -1.68 10.72 -10.59
N VAL A 36 -2.19 11.36 -9.54
CA VAL A 36 -3.24 10.78 -8.68
C VAL A 36 -4.46 10.36 -9.48
N PHE A 37 -4.90 11.19 -10.42
CA PHE A 37 -6.03 10.88 -11.30
C PHE A 37 -5.76 9.63 -12.14
N PHE A 38 -4.63 9.58 -12.87
CA PHE A 38 -4.30 8.43 -13.72
C PHE A 38 -4.04 7.16 -12.91
N ALA A 39 -3.33 7.26 -11.78
CA ALA A 39 -3.09 6.14 -10.87
C ALA A 39 -4.41 5.55 -10.33
N SER A 40 -5.36 6.41 -9.97
CA SER A 40 -6.69 5.96 -9.54
C SER A 40 -7.47 5.33 -10.70
N PHE A 41 -7.33 5.88 -11.91
CA PHE A 41 -8.01 5.36 -13.10
C PHE A 41 -7.47 3.99 -13.54
N THR A 42 -6.17 3.72 -13.37
CA THR A 42 -5.58 2.40 -13.67
C THR A 42 -6.20 1.26 -12.88
N ASN A 43 -6.75 1.51 -11.68
CA ASN A 43 -7.48 0.48 -10.92
C ASN A 43 -8.70 -0.05 -11.69
N LEU A 44 -9.33 0.76 -12.53
CA LEU A 44 -10.46 0.33 -13.36
C LEU A 44 -10.05 -0.66 -14.45
N LEU A 45 -8.78 -0.68 -14.87
CA LEU A 45 -8.28 -1.64 -15.86
C LEU A 45 -8.29 -3.08 -15.33
N PHE A 46 -8.24 -3.27 -14.01
CA PHE A 46 -8.29 -4.58 -13.38
C PHE A 46 -9.72 -5.05 -13.11
N LEU A 47 -10.73 -4.19 -13.28
CA LEU A 47 -12.13 -4.52 -13.04
C LEU A 47 -12.64 -5.68 -13.93
N PRO A 48 -12.34 -5.74 -15.25
CA PRO A 48 -12.72 -6.88 -16.08
C PRO A 48 -12.11 -8.20 -15.61
N ILE A 49 -10.86 -8.17 -15.13
CA ILE A 49 -10.17 -9.35 -14.62
C ILE A 49 -10.88 -9.86 -13.36
N ILE A 50 -11.23 -8.94 -12.45
CA ILE A 50 -11.97 -9.29 -11.23
C ILE A 50 -13.32 -9.93 -11.59
N LEU A 51 -14.09 -9.33 -12.50
CA LEU A 51 -15.42 -9.84 -12.88
C LEU A 51 -15.38 -11.23 -13.55
N ILE A 52 -14.27 -11.61 -14.18
CA ILE A 52 -14.08 -12.96 -14.75
C ILE A 52 -13.72 -13.97 -13.66
N LEU A 53 -12.95 -13.57 -12.65
CA LEU A 53 -12.50 -14.45 -11.57
C LEU A 53 -13.58 -14.69 -10.52
N ASP A 54 -14.28 -13.63 -10.11
CA ASP A 54 -15.36 -13.71 -9.12
C ASP A 54 -16.33 -12.53 -9.26
N PHE A 55 -17.64 -12.81 -9.20
CA PHE A 55 -18.64 -11.76 -9.32
C PHE A 55 -18.93 -11.17 -7.94
N PRO A 56 -18.70 -9.86 -7.71
CA PRO A 56 -18.83 -9.28 -6.38
C PRO A 56 -20.28 -9.31 -5.89
N THR A 57 -20.46 -9.59 -4.60
CA THR A 57 -21.75 -9.45 -3.92
C THR A 57 -22.17 -7.99 -3.87
N LEU A 58 -23.46 -7.72 -4.12
CA LEU A 58 -24.01 -6.36 -4.01
C LEU A 58 -23.88 -5.85 -2.56
N ILE A 59 -23.39 -4.62 -2.42
CA ILE A 59 -23.27 -3.96 -1.12
C ILE A 59 -24.64 -3.49 -0.63
N THR A 60 -24.87 -3.57 0.67
CA THR A 60 -26.07 -3.02 1.32
C THR A 60 -25.88 -1.54 1.68
N ILE A 61 -26.98 -0.80 1.84
CA ILE A 61 -26.95 0.63 2.21
C ILE A 61 -26.20 0.88 3.53
N SER A 62 -26.29 -0.05 4.49
CA SER A 62 -25.57 0.04 5.76
C SER A 62 -24.06 -0.12 5.59
N GLN A 63 -23.59 -0.78 4.52
CA GLN A 63 -22.18 -0.97 4.22
C GLN A 63 -21.58 0.19 3.40
N THR A 64 -22.41 0.98 2.72
CA THR A 64 -21.98 2.07 1.84
C THR A 64 -20.98 3.05 2.49
N PRO A 65 -21.17 3.52 3.74
CA PRO A 65 -20.22 4.42 4.37
C PRO A 65 -18.80 3.83 4.50
N PHE A 66 -18.69 2.53 4.79
CA PHE A 66 -17.40 1.85 4.92
C PHE A 66 -16.67 1.77 3.58
N PHE A 67 -17.39 1.49 2.49
CA PHE A 67 -16.81 1.49 1.15
C PHE A 67 -16.40 2.88 0.66
N ILE A 68 -17.13 3.93 1.05
CA ILE A 68 -16.74 5.32 0.77
C ILE A 68 -15.43 5.65 1.50
N ILE A 69 -15.33 5.33 2.80
CA ILE A 69 -14.10 5.54 3.56
C ILE A 69 -12.95 4.74 2.95
N LEU A 70 -13.18 3.48 2.58
CA LEU A 70 -12.18 2.64 1.91
C LEU A 70 -11.68 3.30 0.61
N GLY A 71 -12.59 3.76 -0.26
CA GLY A 71 -12.22 4.46 -1.50
C GLY A 71 -11.46 5.77 -1.25
N LEU A 72 -11.90 6.57 -0.27
CA LEU A 72 -11.22 7.80 0.11
C LEU A 72 -9.81 7.53 0.65
N THR A 73 -9.63 6.50 1.48
CA THR A 73 -8.29 6.12 1.95
C THR A 73 -7.42 5.61 0.82
N GLY A 74 -7.96 4.85 -0.13
CA GLY A 74 -7.26 4.32 -1.31
C GLY A 74 -6.80 5.38 -2.30
N ILE A 75 -7.42 6.57 -2.32
CA ILE A 75 -7.01 7.70 -3.18
C ILE A 75 -6.24 8.76 -2.38
N GLY A 76 -6.65 9.01 -1.14
CA GLY A 76 -6.16 10.12 -0.31
C GLY A 76 -4.67 10.05 -0.02
N TYR A 77 -4.10 8.86 0.12
CA TYR A 77 -2.67 8.69 0.36
C TYR A 77 -1.81 8.98 -0.87
N LEU A 78 -2.36 8.89 -2.09
CA LEU A 78 -1.59 9.00 -3.33
C LEU A 78 -0.99 10.39 -3.50
N TYR A 79 -1.70 11.44 -3.09
CA TYR A 79 -1.20 12.81 -3.20
C TYR A 79 0.08 13.03 -2.38
N PRO A 80 0.11 12.81 -1.05
CA PRO A 80 1.33 12.98 -0.27
C PRO A 80 2.42 11.99 -0.70
N TYR A 81 2.08 10.76 -1.11
CA TYR A 81 3.04 9.78 -1.62
C TYR A 81 3.76 10.26 -2.89
N TYR A 82 3.03 10.61 -3.95
CA TYR A 82 3.63 11.13 -5.18
C TYR A 82 4.32 12.46 -4.96
N LYS A 83 3.80 13.30 -4.05
CA LYS A 83 4.46 14.55 -3.71
C LYS A 83 5.81 14.33 -3.03
N ALA A 84 5.95 13.32 -2.17
CA ALA A 84 7.22 12.94 -1.57
C ALA A 84 8.20 12.39 -2.61
N LEU A 85 7.73 11.52 -3.53
CA LEU A 85 8.56 11.00 -4.64
C LEU A 85 9.14 12.07 -5.57
N GLN A 86 8.52 13.26 -5.62
CA GLN A 86 9.04 14.40 -6.39
C GLN A 86 10.13 15.20 -5.66
N ASN A 87 10.20 15.11 -4.33
CA ASN A 87 11.11 15.95 -3.52
C ASN A 87 12.27 15.16 -2.91
N ASP A 88 12.17 13.83 -2.84
CA ASP A 88 13.15 12.95 -2.21
C ASP A 88 13.41 11.68 -3.03
N ASP A 89 14.50 10.98 -2.70
CA ASP A 89 14.86 9.72 -3.33
C ASP A 89 13.78 8.66 -3.13
N THR A 90 13.47 7.93 -4.21
CA THR A 90 12.46 6.85 -4.21
C THR A 90 12.75 5.80 -3.13
N SER A 91 14.01 5.44 -2.92
CA SER A 91 14.40 4.47 -1.90
C SER A 91 14.02 4.92 -0.50
N VAL A 92 14.19 6.21 -0.18
CA VAL A 92 13.83 6.80 1.12
C VAL A 92 12.32 6.85 1.27
N VAL A 93 11.61 7.38 0.27
CA VAL A 93 10.14 7.53 0.32
C VAL A 93 9.45 6.18 0.45
N VAL A 94 9.85 5.19 -0.35
CA VAL A 94 9.28 3.83 -0.33
C VAL A 94 9.57 3.11 0.99
N SER A 95 10.77 3.28 1.55
CA SER A 95 11.14 2.69 2.83
C SER A 95 10.30 3.27 3.98
N LEU A 96 10.11 4.60 3.99
CA LEU A 96 9.22 5.26 4.95
C LEU A 96 7.76 4.87 4.74
N PHE A 97 7.29 4.73 3.50
CA PHE A 97 5.92 4.31 3.21
C PHE A 97 5.66 2.88 3.71
N SER A 98 6.65 2.00 3.61
CA SER A 98 6.58 0.62 4.10
C SER A 98 6.41 0.52 5.62
N LEU A 99 6.78 1.55 6.40
CA LEU A 99 6.49 1.63 7.83
C LEU A 99 4.99 1.64 8.14
N GLY A 100 4.13 1.99 7.18
CA GLY A 100 2.68 1.85 7.31
C GLY A 100 2.27 0.45 7.77
N LYS A 101 3.02 -0.59 7.36
CA LYS A 101 2.78 -1.99 7.76
C LYS A 101 2.95 -2.22 9.28
N VAL A 102 3.78 -1.43 9.96
CA VAL A 102 3.96 -1.49 11.42
C VAL A 102 2.71 -0.99 12.15
N PHE A 103 1.96 -0.05 11.56
CA PHE A 103 0.73 0.47 12.16
C PHE A 103 -0.45 -0.49 12.02
N VAL A 104 -0.39 -1.48 11.12
CA VAL A 104 -1.52 -2.41 10.87
C VAL A 104 -1.88 -3.21 12.14
N PRO A 105 -0.96 -3.92 12.82
CA PRO A 105 -1.31 -4.66 14.03
C PRO A 105 -1.68 -3.75 15.20
N LEU A 106 -1.09 -2.55 15.26
CA LEU A 106 -1.45 -1.54 16.26
C LEU A 106 -2.91 -1.08 16.10
N LEU A 107 -3.31 -0.77 14.87
CA LEU A 107 -4.69 -0.38 14.55
C LEU A 107 -5.67 -1.56 14.70
N ALA A 108 -5.26 -2.78 14.35
CA ALA A 108 -6.06 -3.98 14.56
C ALA A 108 -6.37 -4.20 16.06
N PHE A 109 -5.38 -4.02 16.93
CA PHE A 109 -5.59 -4.05 18.37
C PHE A 109 -6.54 -2.95 18.85
N LEU A 110 -6.34 -1.70 18.42
CA LEU A 110 -7.12 -0.55 18.90
C LEU A 110 -8.56 -0.49 18.37
N LEU A 111 -8.79 -0.85 17.11
CA LEU A 111 -10.07 -0.67 16.43
C LEU A 111 -10.90 -1.96 16.37
N VAL A 112 -10.24 -3.12 16.25
CA VAL A 112 -10.89 -4.43 16.09
C VAL A 112 -10.83 -5.23 17.40
N GLY A 113 -9.90 -4.92 18.30
CA GLY A 113 -9.64 -5.70 19.51
C GLY A 113 -8.84 -6.97 19.24
N GLU A 114 -8.12 -7.05 18.12
CA GLU A 114 -7.31 -8.21 17.76
C GLU A 114 -6.07 -8.30 18.66
N ILE A 115 -5.91 -9.44 19.34
CA ILE A 115 -4.75 -9.73 20.20
C ILE A 115 -3.88 -10.77 19.48
N LEU A 116 -2.64 -10.39 19.19
CA LEU A 116 -1.67 -11.29 18.57
C LEU A 116 -1.22 -12.36 19.55
N ASN A 117 -0.88 -13.54 19.02
CA ASN A 117 -0.19 -14.57 19.79
C ASN A 117 1.31 -14.26 19.90
N THR A 118 2.02 -15.00 20.76
CA THR A 118 3.45 -14.78 21.01
C THR A 118 4.31 -14.87 19.74
N THR A 119 3.98 -15.79 18.82
CA THR A 119 4.76 -15.96 17.57
C THR A 119 4.53 -14.80 16.58
N GLN A 120 3.33 -14.26 16.52
CA GLN A 120 2.99 -13.06 15.74
C GLN A 120 3.70 -11.81 16.29
N TYR A 121 3.83 -11.69 17.62
CA TYR A 121 4.61 -10.60 18.23
C TYR A 121 6.11 -10.70 17.89
N LEU A 122 6.67 -11.91 17.86
CA LEU A 122 8.08 -12.10 17.43
C LEU A 122 8.27 -11.69 15.97
N GLY A 123 7.39 -12.11 15.07
CA GLY A 123 7.44 -11.71 13.66
C GLY A 123 7.26 -10.19 13.49
N PHE A 124 6.36 -9.57 14.26
CA PHE A 124 6.20 -8.11 14.27
C PHE A 124 7.47 -7.38 14.71
N PHE A 125 8.15 -7.90 15.75
CA PHE A 125 9.40 -7.31 16.24
C PHE A 125 10.53 -7.42 15.21
N GLU A 126 10.65 -8.56 14.51
CA GLU A 126 11.62 -8.73 13.42
C GLU A 126 11.36 -7.77 12.25
N MET A 127 10.09 -7.58 11.86
CA MET A 127 9.72 -6.59 10.83
C MET A 127 10.11 -5.17 11.26
N PHE A 128 9.95 -4.84 12.54
CA PHE A 128 10.29 -3.53 13.08
C PHE A 128 11.81 -3.32 13.17
N SER A 129 12.59 -4.34 13.54
CA SER A 129 14.06 -4.22 13.62
C SER A 129 14.71 -4.03 12.25
N GLY A 130 14.23 -4.73 11.22
CA GLY A 130 14.77 -4.61 9.86
C GLY A 130 14.71 -3.19 9.29
N PHE A 131 13.79 -2.35 9.78
CA PHE A 131 13.74 -0.93 9.42
C PHE A 131 14.95 -0.13 9.92
N PHE A 132 15.43 -0.38 11.14
CA PHE A 132 16.57 0.34 11.70
C PHE A 132 17.87 0.03 10.94
N ASP A 133 18.00 -1.21 10.46
CA ASP A 133 19.16 -1.64 9.66
C ASP A 133 19.24 -0.94 8.30
N ILE A 134 18.09 -0.70 7.66
CA ILE A 134 18.03 0.05 6.40
C ILE A 134 18.52 1.48 6.60
N ARG A 135 18.14 2.14 7.71
CA ARG A 135 18.53 3.53 7.99
C ARG A 135 20.02 3.68 8.32
N LEU A 136 20.65 2.67 8.95
CA LEU A 136 22.06 2.73 9.34
C LEU A 136 23.03 2.63 8.15
N ASN A 137 22.61 2.09 7.01
CA ASN A 137 23.43 2.01 5.79
C ASN A 137 23.39 3.28 4.92
N PHE A 138 22.57 4.28 5.28
CA PHE A 138 22.49 5.57 4.56
C PHE A 138 23.24 6.72 5.27
N TYR A 139 24.04 6.42 6.29
CA TYR A 139 24.97 7.33 6.98
C TYR A 139 26.38 6.72 7.02
#